data_AF-A0A7Y3XM84-F1
#
_entry.id   AF-A0A7Y3XM84-F1
#
_cell.length_a   1.000
_cell.length_b   1.000
_cell.length_c   1.000
_cell.angle_alpha   90.00
_cell.angle_beta   90.00
_cell.angle_gamma   90.00
#
_symmetry.space_group_name_H-M   'P 1'
#
loop_
_entity.id
_entity.type
_entity.pdbx_description
1 polymer ?
#
loop_
_entity_poly.entity_id
_entity_poly.type
_entity_poly.pdbx_seq_one_letter_code
_entity_poly.pdbx_strand_id
1 'polypeptide(L)'
;MCVNYRLHGRLWIEGEEGTFLGYGRVVLLERIRDHGSISAAARSMEMSYRHAWKLVDSMNRQSLHPLVEKSTGGRSGGGARLTKAGQEAIDCFWSAYGDFKEFLNQRSRKLDL
;
A
#
# COMPACT_ATOMS: atom_id res chain seq x y z
N MET A 1 0.30 -40.86 2.95
CA MET A 1 0.80 -39.51 3.32
C MET A 1 -0.26 -38.52 2.89
N CYS A 2 -0.82 -37.72 3.80
CA CYS A 2 -1.80 -36.70 3.44
C CYS A 2 -1.04 -35.45 2.99
N VAL A 3 -1.26 -35.00 1.75
CA VAL A 3 -0.60 -33.81 1.21
C VAL A 3 -1.36 -32.59 1.70
N ASN A 4 -0.68 -31.64 2.34
CA ASN A 4 -1.32 -30.45 2.88
C ASN A 4 -1.16 -29.28 1.90
N TYR A 5 -2.22 -28.98 1.15
CA TYR A 5 -2.24 -27.91 0.18
C TYR A 5 -2.57 -26.56 0.83
N ARG A 6 -1.97 -25.48 0.30
CA ARG A 6 -2.21 -24.10 0.75
C ARG A 6 -2.61 -23.22 -0.41
N LEU A 7 -3.63 -22.39 -0.20
CA LEU A 7 -4.07 -21.40 -1.16
C LEU A 7 -3.34 -20.09 -0.90
N HIS A 8 -2.70 -19.57 -1.94
CA HIS A 8 -2.08 -18.25 -1.93
C HIS A 8 -2.81 -17.34 -2.92
N GLY A 9 -2.84 -16.05 -2.61
CA GLY A 9 -3.43 -15.05 -3.49
C GLY A 9 -2.89 -13.66 -3.20
N ARG A 10 -3.19 -12.73 -4.11
CA ARG A 10 -2.81 -11.32 -3.99
C ARG A 10 -4.09 -10.50 -4.05
N LEU A 11 -4.17 -9.46 -3.22
CA LEU A 11 -5.27 -8.51 -3.16
C LEU A 11 -4.79 -7.14 -3.63
N TRP A 12 -5.55 -6.50 -4.50
CA TRP A 12 -5.42 -5.10 -4.86
C TRP A 12 -6.81 -4.50 -5.09
N ILE A 13 -6.92 -3.18 -4.91
CA ILE A 13 -8.08 -2.37 -5.24
C ILE A 13 -7.73 -1.63 -6.52
N GLU A 14 -8.62 -1.70 -7.50
CA GLU A 14 -8.47 -1.04 -8.80
C GLU A 14 -9.30 0.24 -8.84
N GLY A 15 -8.74 1.30 -9.43
CA GLY A 15 -9.43 2.52 -9.80
C GLY A 15 -9.45 2.66 -11.32
N GLU A 16 -9.89 3.82 -11.82
CA GLU A 16 -10.03 4.07 -13.27
C GLU A 16 -8.69 4.01 -14.03
N GLU A 17 -7.57 4.26 -13.36
CA GLU A 17 -6.23 4.25 -13.96
C GLU A 17 -5.44 2.97 -13.67
N GLY A 18 -6.15 1.88 -13.33
CA GLY A 18 -5.58 0.58 -12.99
C GLY A 18 -5.42 0.43 -11.48
N THR A 19 -4.38 -0.27 -11.02
CA THR A 19 -4.20 -0.47 -9.57
C THR A 19 -4.27 0.88 -8.86
N PHE A 20 -5.05 0.95 -7.77
CA PHE A 20 -5.12 2.08 -6.86
C PHE A 20 -4.36 1.72 -5.58
N LEU A 21 -4.84 0.73 -4.83
CA LEU A 21 -4.17 0.20 -3.64
C LEU A 21 -3.76 -1.26 -3.85
N GLY A 22 -2.62 -1.62 -3.27
CA GLY A 22 -2.11 -2.98 -3.21
C GLY A 22 -1.08 -3.05 -2.11
N TYR A 23 -0.69 -4.25 -1.69
CA TYR A 23 0.17 -4.44 -0.50
C TYR A 23 1.39 -3.51 -0.49
N GLY A 24 2.18 -3.49 -1.57
CA GLY A 24 3.37 -2.64 -1.67
C GLY A 24 3.08 -1.14 -1.64
N ARG A 25 1.91 -0.70 -2.14
CA ARG A 25 1.53 0.72 -2.14
C ARG A 25 1.06 1.17 -0.77
N VAL A 26 0.33 0.32 -0.06
CA VAL A 26 -0.09 0.58 1.32
C VAL A 26 1.13 0.61 2.24
N VAL A 27 2.06 -0.33 2.10
CA VAL A 27 3.33 -0.28 2.82
C VAL A 27 4.11 1.00 2.50
N LEU A 28 4.10 1.47 1.24
CA LEU A 28 4.73 2.76 0.91
C LEU A 28 4.09 3.94 1.65
N LEU A 29 2.77 3.99 1.78
CA LEU A 29 2.06 5.01 2.55
C LEU A 29 2.45 4.97 4.04
N GLU A 30 2.52 3.76 4.64
CA GLU A 30 2.98 3.57 6.01
C GLU A 30 4.43 4.04 6.21
N ARG A 31 5.33 3.68 5.30
CA ARG A 31 6.73 4.14 5.35
C ARG A 31 6.84 5.65 5.20
N ILE A 32 5.98 6.29 4.40
CA ILE A 32 5.92 7.76 4.31
C ILE A 32 5.47 8.37 5.63
N ARG A 33 4.46 7.80 6.30
CA ARG A 33 4.03 8.22 7.64
C ARG A 33 5.18 8.12 8.64
N ASP A 34 5.87 6.99 8.66
CA ASP A 34 6.90 6.70 9.67
C ASP A 34 8.19 7.50 9.44
N HIS A 35 8.56 7.78 8.19
CA HIS A 35 9.80 8.48 7.85
C HIS A 35 9.63 9.96 7.49
N GLY A 36 8.41 10.44 7.26
CA GLY A 36 8.14 11.84 6.86
C GLY A 36 8.71 12.25 5.50
N SER A 37 9.07 11.28 4.64
CA SER A 37 9.68 11.54 3.33
C SER A 37 9.46 10.39 2.35
N ILE A 38 9.09 10.72 1.11
CA ILE A 38 9.03 9.74 0.00
C ILE A 38 10.42 9.14 -0.25
N SER A 39 11.49 9.93 -0.15
CA SER A 39 12.84 9.42 -0.41
C SER A 39 13.32 8.42 0.65
N ALA A 40 13.01 8.68 1.93
CA ALA A 40 13.35 7.78 3.01
C ALA A 40 12.50 6.50 2.96
N ALA A 41 11.21 6.63 2.67
CA ALA A 41 10.33 5.49 2.43
C ALA A 41 10.82 4.61 1.27
N ALA A 42 11.19 5.23 0.14
CA ALA A 42 11.73 4.53 -1.02
C ALA A 42 13.01 3.74 -0.67
N ARG A 43 13.95 4.37 0.06
CA ARG A 43 15.17 3.71 0.55
C ARG A 43 14.87 2.54 1.48
N SER A 44 13.90 2.69 2.39
CA SER A 44 13.49 1.61 3.32
C SER A 44 12.87 0.40 2.62
N MET A 45 12.42 0.58 1.38
CA MET A 45 11.78 -0.46 0.57
C MET A 45 12.65 -0.88 -0.63
N GLU A 46 13.93 -0.51 -0.64
CA GLU A 46 14.88 -0.85 -1.70
C GLU A 46 14.40 -0.46 -3.11
N MET A 47 13.61 0.62 -3.22
CA MET A 47 13.12 1.12 -4.51
C MET A 47 13.67 2.51 -4.83
N SER A 48 13.73 2.85 -6.12
CA SER A 48 14.14 4.18 -6.54
C SER A 48 13.12 5.24 -6.10
N TYR A 49 13.61 6.42 -5.74
CA TYR A 49 12.76 7.59 -5.45
C TYR A 49 11.77 7.87 -6.60
N ARG A 50 12.23 7.78 -7.85
CA ARG A 50 11.38 7.98 -9.04
C ARG A 50 10.21 7.00 -9.08
N HIS A 51 10.45 5.73 -8.70
CA HIS A 51 9.39 4.74 -8.64
C HIS A 51 8.39 5.05 -7.53
N ALA A 52 8.86 5.29 -6.30
CA ALA A 52 8.01 5.67 -5.17
C ALA A 52 7.16 6.91 -5.47
N TRP A 53 7.76 7.92 -6.09
CA TRP A 53 7.07 9.15 -6.50
C TRP A 53 5.95 8.86 -7.51
N LYS A 54 6.20 8.02 -8.53
CA LYS A 54 5.17 7.62 -9.51
C LYS A 54 3.99 6.88 -8.85
N LEU A 55 4.28 6.03 -7.87
CA LEU A 55 3.24 5.31 -7.13
C LEU A 55 2.39 6.29 -6.30
N VAL A 56 3.01 7.20 -5.55
CA VAL A 56 2.32 8.24 -4.78
C VAL A 56 1.48 9.14 -5.68
N ASP A 57 2.05 9.59 -6.80
CA ASP A 57 1.35 10.43 -7.77
C ASP A 57 0.12 9.72 -8.36
N SER A 58 0.26 8.45 -8.76
CA SER A 58 -0.87 7.64 -9.24
C SER A 58 -1.95 7.43 -8.18
N MET A 59 -1.59 7.22 -6.90
CA MET A 59 -2.58 7.11 -5.83
C MET A 59 -3.29 8.43 -5.56
N ASN A 60 -2.56 9.55 -5.55
CA ASN A 60 -3.15 10.87 -5.33
C ASN A 60 -4.12 11.26 -6.46
N ARG A 61 -3.79 10.96 -7.72
CA ARG A 61 -4.66 11.28 -8.88
C ARG A 61 -5.95 10.47 -8.89
N GLN A 62 -5.92 9.24 -8.37
CA GLN A 62 -7.10 8.36 -8.30
C GLN A 62 -7.96 8.59 -7.05
N SER A 63 -7.54 9.44 -6.11
CA SER A 63 -8.29 9.70 -4.87
C SER A 63 -8.95 11.08 -4.89
N LEU A 64 -10.12 11.19 -4.27
CA LEU A 64 -10.83 12.47 -4.09
C LEU A 64 -10.00 13.49 -3.29
N HIS A 65 -9.20 13.01 -2.36
CA HIS A 65 -8.28 13.82 -1.56
C HIS A 65 -6.88 13.21 -1.65
N PRO A 66 -5.80 14.01 -1.76
CA PRO A 66 -4.44 13.47 -1.80
C PRO A 66 -4.18 12.56 -0.60
N LEU A 67 -3.63 11.36 -0.84
CA LEU A 67 -3.22 10.45 0.22
C LEU A 67 -1.90 10.90 0.88
N VAL A 68 -1.05 11.57 0.10
CA VAL A 68 0.24 12.12 0.55
C VAL A 68 0.37 13.56 0.08
N GLU A 69 0.67 14.46 1.00
CA GLU A 69 0.99 15.86 0.72
C GLU A 69 2.49 16.11 0.77
N LYS A 70 2.98 16.97 -0.12
CA LYS A 70 4.36 17.47 -0.05
C LYS A 70 4.42 18.57 1.01
N SER A 71 5.41 18.53 1.89
CA SER A 71 5.72 19.65 2.78
C SER A 71 6.50 20.70 1.99
N THR A 72 5.94 21.90 1.83
CA THR A 72 6.63 23.02 1.17
C THR A 72 7.67 23.67 2.10
N GLY A 73 8.97 23.47 1.82
CA GLY A 73 10.04 24.43 2.14
C GLY A 73 11.04 24.09 3.26
N GLY A 74 12.31 24.51 3.04
CA GLY A 74 13.41 24.59 4.02
C GLY A 74 14.80 24.19 3.47
N ARG A 75 15.90 24.74 4.01
CA ARG A 75 17.32 24.48 3.61
C ARG A 75 17.72 22.99 3.56
N SER A 76 16.92 22.09 4.13
CA SER A 76 17.14 20.64 4.23
C SER A 76 16.32 19.80 3.24
N GLY A 77 15.54 20.42 2.34
CA GLY A 77 14.72 19.73 1.33
C GLY A 77 13.30 19.40 1.81
N GLY A 78 12.35 19.39 0.86
CA GLY A 78 10.92 19.17 1.12
C GLY A 78 10.61 17.77 1.68
N GLY A 79 9.69 17.72 2.64
CA GLY A 79 9.17 16.48 3.24
C GLY A 79 7.95 15.93 2.50
N ALA A 80 7.42 14.83 3.01
CA ALA A 80 6.12 14.31 2.62
C ALA A 80 5.36 13.80 3.84
N ARG A 81 4.06 14.06 3.90
CA ARG A 81 3.23 13.66 5.04
C ARG A 81 2.02 12.87 4.54
N LEU A 82 1.74 11.76 5.22
CA LEU A 82 0.49 11.03 5.03
C LEU A 82 -0.68 11.90 5.49
N THR A 83 -1.69 12.07 4.65
CA THR A 83 -2.90 12.82 5.00
C THR A 83 -3.87 11.96 5.80
N LYS A 84 -4.97 12.56 6.25
CA LYS A 84 -6.09 11.81 6.85
C LYS A 84 -6.67 10.79 5.85
N ALA A 85 -6.89 11.20 4.60
CA ALA A 85 -7.37 10.31 3.55
C ALA A 85 -6.38 9.16 3.27
N GLY A 86 -5.07 9.44 3.35
CA GLY A 86 -4.03 8.41 3.26
C GLY A 86 -4.14 7.37 4.37
N GLN A 87 -4.41 7.79 5.62
CA GLN A 87 -4.60 6.86 6.73
C GLN A 87 -5.88 6.04 6.57
N GLU A 88 -6.99 6.67 6.17
CA GLU A 88 -8.26 5.97 5.89
C GLU A 88 -8.12 4.92 4.78
N ALA A 89 -7.32 5.21 3.74
CA ALA A 89 -7.01 4.28 2.67
C ALA A 89 -6.20 3.06 3.16
N ILE A 90 -5.22 3.27 4.05
CA ILE A 90 -4.45 2.19 4.69
C ILE A 90 -5.39 1.28 5.49
N ASP A 91 -6.22 1.87 6.34
CA ASP A 91 -7.12 1.14 7.22
C ASP A 91 -8.15 0.31 6.42
N CYS A 92 -8.72 0.90 5.37
CA CYS A 92 -9.63 0.23 4.45
C CYS A 92 -8.96 -0.99 3.79
N PHE A 93 -7.75 -0.83 3.26
CA PHE A 93 -7.05 -1.94 2.62
C PHE A 93 -6.72 -3.06 3.61
N TRP A 94 -6.24 -2.74 4.82
CA TRP A 94 -5.90 -3.77 5.81
C TRP A 94 -7.12 -4.52 6.33
N SER A 95 -8.27 -3.86 6.45
CA SER A 95 -9.54 -4.52 6.74
C SER A 95 -9.85 -5.57 5.67
N ALA A 96 -9.88 -5.16 4.39
CA ALA A 96 -10.16 -6.07 3.28
C ALA A 96 -9.10 -7.19 3.14
N TYR A 97 -7.84 -6.89 3.41
CA TYR A 97 -6.75 -7.86 3.41
C TYR A 97 -6.91 -8.90 4.53
N GLY A 98 -7.42 -8.49 5.69
CA GLY A 98 -7.79 -9.39 6.79
C GLY A 98 -8.84 -10.40 6.36
N ASP A 99 -9.96 -9.93 5.81
CA ASP A 99 -11.04 -10.76 5.31
C ASP A 99 -10.57 -11.72 4.21
N PHE A 100 -9.75 -11.21 3.29
CA PHE A 100 -9.16 -12.01 2.21
C PHE A 100 -8.28 -13.15 2.73
N LYS A 101 -7.40 -12.88 3.71
CA LYS A 101 -6.57 -13.93 4.32
C LYS A 101 -7.42 -14.99 5.01
N GLU A 102 -8.48 -14.57 5.69
CA GLU A 102 -9.37 -15.51 6.37
C GLU A 102 -10.07 -16.43 5.37
N PHE A 103 -10.55 -15.88 4.26
CA PHE A 103 -11.09 -16.68 3.15
C PHE A 103 -10.07 -17.70 2.61
N LEU A 104 -8.83 -17.29 2.34
CA LEU A 104 -7.79 -18.18 1.83
C LEU A 104 -7.47 -19.31 2.82
N ASN A 105 -7.39 -19.00 4.11
CA ASN A 105 -7.14 -19.97 5.18
C ASN A 105 -8.28 -21.00 5.27
N GLN A 106 -9.53 -20.52 5.28
CA GLN A 106 -10.71 -21.39 5.33
C GLN A 106 -10.79 -22.28 4.10
N ARG A 107 -10.48 -21.76 2.92
CA ARG A 107 -10.52 -22.54 1.67
C ARG A 107 -9.41 -23.58 1.63
N SER A 108 -8.20 -23.24 2.11
CA SER A 108 -7.06 -24.17 2.19
C SER A 108 -7.38 -25.43 3.00
N ARG A 109 -8.09 -25.28 4.13
CA ARG A 109 -8.49 -26.42 4.99
C ARG A 109 -9.46 -27.39 4.32
N LYS A 110 -10.12 -26.98 3.24
CA LYS A 110 -11.11 -27.77 2.50
C LYS A 110 -10.54 -28.31 1.17
N LEU A 111 -9.25 -28.18 0.94
CA LEU A 111 -8.57 -28.78 -0.21
C LEU A 111 -8.26 -30.25 0.13
N ASP A 112 -9.18 -31.13 -0.22
CA ASP A 112 -8.96 -32.58 -0.22
C ASP A 112 -8.65 -33.00 -1.66
N LEU A 113 -7.35 -32.95 -2.00
CA LEU A 113 -6.80 -33.22 -3.33
C LEU A 113 -5.74 -34.33 -3.26
#